data_AF-A0A3N0ZVD5-F1
#
_entry.id   AF-A0A3N0ZVD5-F1
#
_cell.length_a   1.000
_cell.length_b   1.000
_cell.length_c   1.000
_cell.angle_alpha   90.00
_cell.angle_beta   90.00
_cell.angle_gamma   90.00
#
_symmetry.space_group_name_H-M   'P 1'
#
loop_
_entity.id
_entity.type
_entity.pdbx_description
1 polymer ?
#
loop_
_entity_poly.entity_id
_entity_poly.type
_entity_poly.pdbx_seq_one_letter_code
_entity_poly.pdbx_strand_id
1 'polypeptide(L)'
;MKKIIVIAFTAILLTLGLEKLKAQYISFEPHQGDVYLCRGTSSTARINLYWNWALTSYPYSYAAYAKLKTGIKDYEANVKATNRGSFPEYFDLPSGTYTWTMELYEFFNELEGFVKTASVTNVFYVKYKLYAANNFSGGIINLEGSTVQSGSSVIKLVNQNVSVGAIDQNDGQGYYRIWNSNGINNSNWLIHSIPIGGATSRNYSYTVTINDNSATLVADLKKLCNVTFQNNFVSVGNGGTIKVNETQYNSPTSQFQVVEGNAITAEAQYYYYINGIDYVFTNWNDGSTSLSKTFTINAHNQIIANYRGKPTNNGENIHFGSQVGAPIEIYWNDNPNSNVTQYQIWRKVKHNGVMG
;
A
#
# COMPACT_ATOMS: atom_id res chain seq x y z
N MET A 1 -97.09 -19.88 17.25
CA MET A 1 -95.75 -19.83 16.62
C MET A 1 -95.28 -18.38 16.64
N LYS A 2 -94.49 -17.98 17.64
CA LYS A 2 -93.01 -17.88 17.69
C LYS A 2 -92.49 -16.50 17.22
N LYS A 3 -91.96 -15.78 18.22
CA LYS A 3 -91.20 -14.51 18.21
C LYS A 3 -89.90 -14.60 17.40
N ILE A 4 -89.55 -13.56 16.64
CA ILE A 4 -88.17 -13.15 16.23
C ILE A 4 -88.25 -11.63 15.94
N ILE A 5 -88.21 -10.70 16.91
CA ILE A 5 -87.06 -10.04 17.57
C ILE A 5 -85.77 -9.89 16.73
N VAL A 6 -85.55 -8.64 16.30
CA VAL A 6 -84.38 -7.75 16.46
C VAL A 6 -83.04 -8.18 15.82
N ILE A 7 -82.28 -7.14 15.42
CA ILE A 7 -80.87 -7.11 14.99
C ILE A 7 -80.66 -7.20 13.46
N ALA A 8 -81.10 -6.18 12.73
CA ALA A 8 -80.54 -5.89 11.40
C ALA A 8 -80.22 -4.39 11.17
N PHE A 9 -80.60 -3.50 12.09
CA PHE A 9 -80.46 -2.05 11.91
C PHE A 9 -79.23 -1.41 12.56
N THR A 10 -78.44 -2.17 13.33
CA THR A 10 -77.21 -1.66 13.98
C THR A 10 -75.93 -1.98 13.21
N ALA A 11 -75.99 -2.86 12.20
CA ALA A 11 -74.82 -3.23 11.40
C ALA A 11 -74.65 -2.40 10.11
N ILE A 12 -75.67 -1.61 9.72
CA ILE A 12 -75.67 -0.82 8.48
C ILE A 12 -75.31 0.67 8.73
N LEU A 13 -75.43 1.17 9.97
CA LEU A 13 -74.97 2.52 10.30
C LEU A 13 -73.45 2.62 10.61
N LEU A 14 -72.73 1.50 10.73
CA LEU A 14 -71.27 1.52 10.90
C LEU A 14 -70.50 1.44 9.57
N THR A 15 -71.16 1.05 8.47
CA THR A 15 -70.50 0.89 7.17
C THR A 15 -70.64 2.10 6.24
N LEU A 16 -71.55 3.04 6.55
CA LEU A 16 -71.78 4.26 5.76
C LEU A 16 -71.06 5.51 6.31
N GLY A 17 -70.34 5.39 7.42
CA GLY A 17 -69.43 6.43 7.94
C GLY A 17 -67.96 6.21 7.59
N LEU A 18 -67.61 5.11 6.92
CA LEU A 18 -66.27 4.81 6.43
C LEU A 18 -66.02 5.41 5.02
N GLU A 19 -66.69 6.52 4.70
CA GLU A 19 -66.35 7.34 3.54
C GLU A 19 -64.95 7.91 3.74
N LYS A 20 -63.95 7.17 3.21
CA LYS A 20 -62.60 7.63 2.92
C LYS A 20 -62.00 8.52 4.01
N LEU A 21 -61.74 7.93 5.18
CA LEU A 21 -60.55 8.32 5.92
C LEU A 21 -59.37 8.08 4.98
N LYS A 22 -58.99 9.08 4.17
CA LYS A 22 -57.76 9.03 3.40
C LYS A 22 -56.67 8.72 4.41
N ALA A 23 -55.96 7.61 4.21
CA ALA A 23 -54.88 7.20 5.08
C ALA A 23 -53.95 8.40 5.28
N GLN A 24 -53.80 8.82 6.54
CA GLN A 24 -52.82 9.83 6.89
C GLN A 24 -51.45 9.25 6.55
N TYR A 25 -50.57 10.07 6.01
CA TYR A 25 -49.20 9.65 5.79
C TYR A 25 -48.24 10.77 6.12
N ILE A 26 -47.05 10.34 6.52
CA ILE A 26 -45.87 11.18 6.59
C ILE A 26 -44.72 10.36 6.00
N SER A 27 -43.92 10.99 5.16
CA SER A 27 -42.74 10.40 4.55
C SER A 27 -41.59 11.40 4.61
N PHE A 28 -40.36 10.90 4.66
CA PHE A 28 -39.19 11.74 4.58
C PHE A 28 -38.01 11.00 3.94
N GLU A 29 -37.10 11.78 3.34
CA GLU A 29 -35.74 11.39 2.98
C GLU A 29 -34.79 11.81 4.09
N PRO A 30 -33.87 10.94 4.53
CA PRO A 30 -33.44 9.68 3.91
C PRO A 30 -34.44 8.51 4.06
N HIS A 31 -34.50 7.65 3.04
CA HIS A 31 -35.35 6.44 3.00
C HIS A 31 -34.72 5.28 3.75
N GLN A 32 -35.54 4.27 4.08
CA GLN A 32 -35.09 3.01 4.68
C GLN A 32 -34.04 2.32 3.79
N GLY A 33 -32.84 2.13 4.35
CA GLY A 33 -31.73 1.42 3.72
C GLY A 33 -30.76 2.30 2.93
N ASP A 34 -31.04 3.61 2.79
CA ASP A 34 -30.17 4.52 2.04
C ASP A 34 -28.73 4.51 2.55
N VAL A 35 -27.78 4.63 1.62
CA VAL A 35 -26.35 4.73 1.93
C VAL A 35 -25.80 6.03 1.37
N TYR A 36 -25.33 6.89 2.26
CA TYR A 36 -24.67 8.16 1.93
C TYR A 36 -23.17 8.02 2.10
N LEU A 37 -22.42 8.66 1.19
CA LEU A 37 -20.96 8.71 1.22
C LEU A 37 -20.48 10.12 1.55
N CYS A 38 -19.45 10.19 2.39
CA CYS A 38 -18.75 11.43 2.66
C CYS A 38 -17.96 11.87 1.41
N ARG A 39 -17.98 13.17 1.09
CA ARG A 39 -17.31 13.71 -0.12
C ARG A 39 -15.84 14.04 0.17
N GLY A 40 -14.95 13.72 -0.77
CA GLY A 40 -13.52 14.01 -0.65
C GLY A 40 -12.92 13.39 0.61
N THR A 41 -12.22 14.19 1.40
CA THR A 41 -11.63 13.79 2.69
C THR A 41 -12.48 14.20 3.90
N SER A 42 -13.74 14.61 3.69
CA SER A 42 -14.64 15.00 4.78
C SER A 42 -14.93 13.81 5.70
N SER A 43 -14.97 14.06 7.01
CA SER A 43 -15.43 13.09 8.03
C SER A 43 -16.95 13.07 8.21
N THR A 44 -17.69 13.92 7.50
CA THR A 44 -19.16 13.94 7.52
C THR A 44 -19.76 13.94 6.12
N ALA A 45 -20.99 13.43 6.01
CA ALA A 45 -21.84 13.53 4.83
C ALA A 45 -23.02 14.46 5.13
N ARG A 46 -23.35 15.33 4.17
CA ARG A 46 -24.54 16.16 4.22
C ARG A 46 -25.76 15.35 3.81
N ILE A 47 -26.72 15.22 4.72
CA ILE A 47 -27.99 14.54 4.53
C ILE A 47 -29.08 15.60 4.45
N ASN A 48 -29.66 15.80 3.27
CA ASN A 48 -30.78 16.72 3.09
C ASN A 48 -32.06 16.07 3.61
N LEU A 49 -32.89 16.84 4.31
CA LEU A 49 -34.18 16.38 4.80
C LEU A 49 -35.29 16.91 3.88
N TYR A 50 -35.89 16.03 3.10
CA TYR A 50 -37.12 16.31 2.38
C TYR A 50 -38.25 15.52 3.02
N TRP A 51 -39.42 16.13 3.17
CA TRP A 51 -40.55 15.44 3.80
C TRP A 51 -41.86 15.87 3.18
N ASN A 52 -42.83 14.97 3.23
CA ASN A 52 -44.16 15.16 2.68
C ASN A 52 -45.19 14.54 3.63
N TRP A 53 -46.41 15.04 3.58
CA TRP A 53 -47.47 14.66 4.50
C TRP A 53 -48.85 14.78 3.85
N ALA A 54 -49.81 14.02 4.37
CA ALA A 54 -51.23 14.26 4.14
C ALA A 54 -51.99 14.22 5.46
N LEU A 55 -52.76 15.29 5.69
CA LEU A 55 -53.60 15.47 6.87
C LEU A 55 -54.93 14.71 6.74
N THR A 56 -55.55 14.50 7.88
CA THR A 56 -56.92 14.01 7.98
C THR A 56 -57.87 15.00 7.32
N SER A 57 -58.66 14.51 6.37
CA SER A 57 -59.64 15.33 5.64
C SER A 57 -60.97 15.46 6.39
N TYR A 58 -61.33 14.49 7.23
CA TYR A 58 -62.54 14.54 8.06
C TYR A 58 -62.41 13.66 9.32
N PRO A 59 -62.78 14.16 10.52
CA PRO A 59 -63.03 15.57 10.82
C PRO A 59 -61.77 16.41 10.53
N TYR A 60 -61.97 17.62 10.01
CA TYR A 60 -60.85 18.49 9.60
C TYR A 60 -59.95 18.79 10.81
N SER A 61 -58.65 18.53 10.68
CA SER A 61 -57.70 18.97 11.70
C SER A 61 -57.54 20.49 11.67
N TYR A 62 -57.70 21.13 12.82
CA TYR A 62 -57.59 22.59 12.97
C TYR A 62 -56.13 23.04 12.99
N ALA A 63 -55.29 22.21 13.59
CA ALA A 63 -53.86 22.44 13.70
C ALA A 63 -53.11 21.12 13.54
N ALA A 64 -51.91 21.17 12.99
CA ALA A 64 -51.05 20.01 12.84
C ALA A 64 -49.57 20.40 12.93
N TYR A 65 -48.76 19.48 13.43
CA TYR A 65 -47.30 19.60 13.40
C TYR A 65 -46.65 18.24 13.15
N ALA A 66 -45.42 18.27 12.66
CA ALA A 66 -44.58 17.10 12.52
C ALA A 66 -43.46 17.13 13.57
N LYS A 67 -43.04 15.96 14.03
CA LYS A 67 -41.94 15.79 14.97
C LYS A 67 -40.92 14.82 14.38
N LEU A 68 -39.66 15.24 14.27
CA LEU A 68 -38.53 14.41 13.82
C LEU A 68 -37.66 14.04 15.01
N LYS A 69 -37.52 12.73 15.27
CA LYS A 69 -36.65 12.16 16.30
C LYS A 69 -35.40 11.59 15.63
N THR A 70 -34.24 12.19 15.91
CA THR A 70 -32.95 11.76 15.32
C THR A 70 -32.12 10.87 16.25
N GLY A 71 -32.57 10.67 17.49
CA GLY A 71 -31.81 10.03 18.57
C GLY A 71 -30.82 10.96 19.27
N ILE A 72 -30.41 12.07 18.64
CA ILE A 72 -29.55 13.10 19.23
C ILE A 72 -30.41 14.25 19.77
N LYS A 73 -31.34 14.71 18.95
CA LYS A 73 -32.25 15.82 19.25
C LYS A 73 -33.58 15.60 18.52
N ASP A 74 -34.65 16.02 19.18
CA ASP A 74 -35.97 16.11 18.60
C ASP A 74 -36.19 17.49 17.98
N TYR A 75 -36.81 17.51 16.80
CA TYR A 75 -37.19 18.73 16.08
C TYR A 75 -38.69 18.71 15.85
N GLU A 76 -39.29 19.90 15.75
CA GLU A 76 -40.71 20.05 15.45
C GLU A 76 -40.90 21.09 14.35
N ALA A 77 -41.75 20.77 13.38
CA ALA A 77 -42.09 21.65 12.28
C ALA A 77 -43.59 21.91 12.23
N ASN A 78 -43.96 23.16 11.99
CA ASN A 78 -45.34 23.51 11.73
C ASN A 78 -45.82 22.86 10.43
N VAL A 79 -46.96 22.16 10.49
CA VAL A 79 -47.62 21.60 9.30
C VAL A 79 -48.82 22.46 8.90
N LYS A 80 -49.65 22.83 9.88
CA LYS A 80 -50.86 23.64 9.68
C LYS A 80 -51.19 24.41 10.95
N ALA A 81 -51.34 25.73 10.82
CA ALA A 81 -51.92 26.62 11.84
C ALA A 81 -51.39 26.41 13.28
N THR A 82 -50.10 26.05 13.43
CA THR A 82 -49.40 26.08 14.72
C THR A 82 -48.33 27.17 14.73
N ASN A 83 -47.79 27.53 15.90
CA ASN A 83 -46.60 28.39 16.02
C ASN A 83 -45.35 27.56 16.34
N ARG A 84 -45.16 26.43 15.64
CA ARG A 84 -43.95 25.59 15.78
C ARG A 84 -42.86 26.01 14.80
N GLY A 85 -41.62 25.63 15.08
CA GLY A 85 -40.44 25.96 14.27
C GLY A 85 -40.41 25.29 12.90
N SER A 86 -39.22 25.16 12.33
CA SER A 86 -38.96 24.40 11.11
C SER A 86 -37.96 23.29 11.37
N PHE A 87 -38.01 22.22 10.57
CA PHE A 87 -36.92 21.26 10.55
C PHE A 87 -35.66 21.90 9.95
N PRO A 88 -34.45 21.48 10.37
CA PRO A 88 -33.23 21.78 9.62
C PRO A 88 -33.33 21.25 8.19
N GLU A 89 -32.82 22.02 7.21
CA GLU A 89 -32.80 21.60 5.80
C GLU A 89 -31.85 20.43 5.56
N TYR A 90 -30.76 20.35 6.34
CA TYR A 90 -29.77 19.30 6.24
C TYR A 90 -29.09 19.00 7.57
N PHE A 91 -28.42 17.85 7.62
CA PHE A 91 -27.63 17.38 8.75
C PHE A 91 -26.27 16.94 8.23
N ASP A 92 -25.19 17.41 8.84
CA ASP A 92 -23.84 16.89 8.57
C ASP A 92 -23.54 15.77 9.57
N LEU A 93 -23.59 14.52 9.11
CA LEU A 93 -23.48 13.34 9.95
C LEU A 93 -22.15 12.61 9.71
N PRO A 94 -21.43 12.17 10.75
CA PRO A 94 -20.27 11.29 10.59
C PRO A 94 -20.67 9.91 10.09
N SER A 95 -19.70 9.03 9.83
CA SER A 95 -20.04 7.63 9.51
C SER A 95 -20.77 6.95 10.68
N GLY A 96 -21.88 6.29 10.36
CA GLY A 96 -22.71 5.63 11.36
C GLY A 96 -23.98 5.05 10.76
N THR A 97 -24.73 4.35 11.61
CA THR A 97 -26.09 3.90 11.34
C THR A 97 -27.04 4.83 12.08
N TYR A 98 -28.01 5.38 11.37
CA TYR A 98 -28.95 6.35 11.89
C TYR A 98 -30.38 5.82 11.78
N THR A 99 -31.13 5.91 12.86
CA THR A 99 -32.56 5.57 12.91
C THR A 99 -33.33 6.84 13.19
N TRP A 100 -34.04 7.36 12.19
CA TRP A 100 -34.86 8.56 12.32
C TRP A 100 -36.33 8.19 12.28
N THR A 101 -37.12 8.80 13.16
CA THR A 101 -38.57 8.63 13.18
C THR A 101 -39.24 9.98 12.98
N MET A 102 -40.11 10.09 11.98
CA MET A 102 -40.96 11.25 11.78
C MET A 102 -42.40 10.90 12.13
N GLU A 103 -43.00 11.71 12.99
CA GLU A 103 -44.36 11.55 13.50
C GLU A 103 -45.21 12.75 13.08
N LEU A 104 -46.44 12.51 12.65
CA LEU A 104 -47.43 13.55 12.36
C LEU A 104 -48.43 13.60 13.51
N TYR A 105 -48.68 14.81 14.02
CA TYR A 105 -49.61 15.08 15.09
C TYR A 105 -50.68 16.06 14.62
N GLU A 106 -51.95 15.69 14.80
CA GLU A 106 -53.10 16.50 14.39
C GLU A 106 -54.00 16.80 15.59
N PHE A 107 -54.54 18.03 15.64
CA PHE A 107 -55.47 18.47 16.66
C PHE A 107 -56.91 18.24 16.19
N PHE A 108 -57.66 17.48 16.98
CA PHE A 108 -59.08 17.22 16.78
C PHE A 108 -59.87 17.81 17.95
N ASN A 109 -60.86 18.67 17.68
CA ASN A 109 -61.63 19.36 18.72
C ASN A 109 -62.31 18.37 19.70
N GLU A 110 -62.69 17.19 19.22
CA GLU A 110 -63.37 16.18 20.01
C GLU A 110 -62.46 15.46 21.02
N LEU A 111 -61.13 15.53 20.82
CA LEU A 111 -60.15 14.80 21.63
C LEU A 111 -59.30 15.72 22.53
N GLU A 112 -59.61 17.02 22.58
CA GLU A 112 -58.93 18.04 23.40
C GLU A 112 -57.39 17.98 23.35
N GLY A 113 -56.80 17.67 22.20
CA GLY A 113 -55.36 17.52 22.10
C GLY A 113 -54.84 17.12 20.72
N PHE A 114 -53.51 17.12 20.63
CA PHE A 114 -52.81 16.59 19.47
C PHE A 114 -52.67 15.07 19.59
N VAL A 115 -53.11 14.35 18.56
CA VAL A 115 -53.03 12.90 18.45
C VAL A 115 -52.05 12.54 17.35
N LYS A 116 -51.20 11.53 17.59
CA LYS A 116 -50.30 11.01 16.55
C LYS A 116 -51.12 10.25 15.50
N THR A 117 -51.13 10.75 14.27
CA THR A 117 -51.94 10.23 13.16
C THR A 117 -51.13 9.40 12.19
N ALA A 118 -49.87 9.75 11.95
CA ALA A 118 -48.96 8.96 11.14
C ALA A 118 -47.56 8.89 11.76
N SER A 119 -46.81 7.85 11.41
CA SER A 119 -45.41 7.70 11.82
C SER A 119 -44.67 6.89 10.78
N VAL A 120 -43.46 7.30 10.45
CA VAL A 120 -42.53 6.53 9.62
C VAL A 120 -41.16 6.52 10.29
N THR A 121 -40.50 5.37 10.29
CA THR A 121 -39.15 5.20 10.81
C THR A 121 -38.27 4.67 9.71
N ASN A 122 -37.20 5.39 9.41
CA ASN A 122 -36.20 4.98 8.42
C ASN A 122 -34.86 4.78 9.12
N VAL A 123 -34.20 3.67 8.80
CA VAL A 123 -32.80 3.39 9.14
C VAL A 123 -31.95 3.59 7.90
N PHE A 124 -30.92 4.42 7.97
CA PHE A 124 -30.00 4.68 6.87
C PHE A 124 -28.55 4.73 7.36
N TYR A 125 -27.60 4.79 6.43
CA TYR A 125 -26.18 4.67 6.73
C TYR A 125 -25.38 5.81 6.13
N VAL A 126 -24.42 6.31 6.90
CA VAL A 126 -23.33 7.14 6.36
C VAL A 126 -22.06 6.31 6.43
N LYS A 127 -21.43 6.08 5.28
CA LYS A 127 -20.26 5.19 5.18
C LYS A 127 -19.07 5.93 4.58
N TYR A 128 -17.88 5.47 4.92
CA TYR A 128 -16.63 5.92 4.33
C TYR A 128 -16.25 5.06 3.14
N LYS A 129 -15.67 5.70 2.14
CA LYS A 129 -15.07 5.01 1.00
C LYS A 129 -13.57 4.90 1.26
N LEU A 130 -13.04 3.68 1.35
CA LEU A 130 -11.61 3.41 1.51
C LEU A 130 -11.07 2.78 0.24
N TYR A 131 -9.77 2.95 0.00
CA TYR A 131 -9.06 2.39 -1.14
C TYR A 131 -7.98 1.41 -0.69
N ALA A 132 -7.64 0.45 -1.53
CA ALA A 132 -6.50 -0.44 -1.34
C ALA A 132 -5.59 -0.38 -2.58
N ALA A 133 -4.30 -0.15 -2.38
CA ALA A 133 -3.34 0.04 -3.48
C ALA A 133 -1.96 -0.55 -3.17
N ASN A 134 -1.16 -0.73 -4.21
CA ASN A 134 0.28 -0.98 -4.10
C ASN A 134 1.05 0.35 -3.97
N ASN A 135 2.31 0.30 -3.50
CA ASN A 135 3.24 1.44 -3.49
C ASN A 135 3.86 1.77 -4.87
N PHE A 136 3.31 1.21 -5.95
CA PHE A 136 3.67 1.49 -7.34
C PHE A 136 2.39 1.61 -8.18
N SER A 137 2.51 2.17 -9.39
CA SER A 137 1.36 2.38 -10.28
C SER A 137 0.83 1.05 -10.82
N GLY A 138 -0.43 0.74 -10.53
CA GLY A 138 -1.14 -0.43 -11.07
C GLY A 138 -0.91 -1.72 -10.29
N GLY A 139 -1.02 -2.86 -10.99
CA GLY A 139 -0.99 -4.19 -10.39
C GLY A 139 -2.32 -4.59 -9.74
N ILE A 140 -2.30 -5.73 -9.05
CA ILE A 140 -3.43 -6.34 -8.35
C ILE A 140 -3.20 -6.37 -6.84
N ILE A 141 -4.29 -6.47 -6.08
CA ILE A 141 -4.32 -6.54 -4.62
C ILE A 141 -5.53 -7.37 -4.17
N ASN A 142 -5.45 -8.02 -3.00
CA ASN A 142 -6.65 -8.62 -2.41
C ASN A 142 -7.39 -7.58 -1.56
N LEU A 143 -8.69 -7.40 -1.83
CA LEU A 143 -9.60 -6.54 -1.08
C LEU A 143 -10.89 -7.32 -0.82
N GLU A 144 -11.26 -7.44 0.46
CA GLU A 144 -12.45 -8.20 0.91
C GLU A 144 -12.49 -9.64 0.36
N GLY A 145 -11.33 -10.30 0.35
CA GLY A 145 -11.19 -11.69 -0.13
C GLY A 145 -11.17 -11.86 -1.65
N SER A 146 -11.31 -10.78 -2.43
CA SER A 146 -11.26 -10.82 -3.90
C SER A 146 -9.97 -10.18 -4.43
N THR A 147 -9.39 -10.74 -5.49
CA THR A 147 -8.29 -10.09 -6.22
C THR A 147 -8.84 -9.01 -7.16
N VAL A 148 -8.43 -7.76 -6.94
CA VAL A 148 -8.90 -6.57 -7.66
C VAL A 148 -7.71 -5.73 -8.15
N GLN A 149 -7.96 -4.75 -9.01
CA GLN A 149 -6.91 -3.80 -9.43
C GLN A 149 -6.50 -2.88 -8.27
N SER A 150 -5.22 -2.52 -8.22
CA SER A 150 -4.69 -1.51 -7.29
C SER A 150 -5.44 -0.19 -7.44
N GLY A 151 -5.84 0.42 -6.32
CA GLY A 151 -6.69 1.60 -6.28
C GLY A 151 -8.19 1.29 -6.25
N SER A 152 -8.59 0.01 -6.18
CA SER A 152 -9.99 -0.37 -5.95
C SER A 152 -10.47 0.07 -4.57
N SER A 153 -11.78 0.28 -4.44
CA SER A 153 -12.39 0.83 -3.22
C SER A 153 -13.43 -0.10 -2.59
N VAL A 154 -13.61 0.05 -1.28
CA VAL A 154 -14.71 -0.55 -0.50
C VAL A 154 -15.41 0.52 0.32
N ILE A 155 -16.68 0.30 0.66
CA ILE A 155 -17.47 1.20 1.49
C ILE A 155 -17.73 0.52 2.84
N LYS A 156 -17.37 1.18 3.95
CA LYS A 156 -17.49 0.63 5.32
C LYS A 156 -17.99 1.68 6.31
N LEU A 157 -18.59 1.21 7.40
CA LEU A 157 -18.83 2.03 8.59
C LEU A 157 -17.54 2.17 9.40
N VAL A 158 -17.43 3.22 10.19
CA VAL A 158 -16.45 3.30 11.29
C VAL A 158 -16.60 2.07 12.21
N ASN A 159 -15.49 1.56 12.72
CA ASN A 159 -15.35 0.33 13.50
C ASN A 159 -15.60 -0.99 12.73
N GLN A 160 -15.92 -0.95 11.43
CA GLN A 160 -15.88 -2.16 10.61
C GLN A 160 -14.46 -2.44 10.14
N ASN A 161 -14.19 -3.71 9.88
CA ASN A 161 -12.91 -4.14 9.34
C ASN A 161 -12.91 -4.11 7.81
N VAL A 162 -11.79 -3.68 7.23
CA VAL A 162 -11.42 -3.87 5.83
C VAL A 162 -10.37 -4.97 5.78
N SER A 163 -10.63 -6.03 5.00
CA SER A 163 -9.63 -7.08 4.77
C SER A 163 -8.81 -6.77 3.52
N VAL A 164 -7.49 -6.70 3.67
CA VAL A 164 -6.55 -6.47 2.58
C VAL A 164 -5.47 -7.55 2.54
N GLY A 165 -4.93 -7.83 1.35
CA GLY A 165 -3.82 -8.77 1.17
C GLY A 165 -2.90 -8.34 0.03
N ALA A 166 -1.60 -8.27 0.32
CA ALA A 166 -0.60 -7.89 -0.68
C ALA A 166 -0.25 -9.10 -1.57
N ILE A 167 0.04 -8.83 -2.84
CA ILE A 167 0.35 -9.84 -3.86
C ILE A 167 1.74 -9.54 -4.45
N ASP A 168 2.62 -10.53 -4.47
CA ASP A 168 3.92 -10.44 -5.13
C ASP A 168 3.71 -10.40 -6.65
N GLN A 169 4.32 -9.44 -7.34
CA GLN A 169 4.02 -9.19 -8.75
C GLN A 169 5.06 -8.28 -9.42
N ASN A 170 5.04 -8.21 -10.75
CA ASN A 170 5.85 -7.26 -11.51
C ASN A 170 5.22 -5.85 -11.47
N ASP A 171 6.02 -4.81 -11.28
CA ASP A 171 5.54 -3.42 -11.24
C ASP A 171 5.43 -2.74 -12.62
N GLY A 172 5.78 -3.45 -13.70
CA GLY A 172 5.83 -2.92 -15.06
C GLY A 172 7.04 -2.02 -15.34
N GLN A 173 7.91 -1.80 -14.37
CA GLN A 173 9.13 -0.99 -14.46
C GLN A 173 10.41 -1.83 -14.36
N GLY A 174 10.28 -3.15 -14.58
CA GLY A 174 11.40 -4.09 -14.60
C GLY A 174 11.71 -4.75 -13.25
N TYR A 175 10.99 -4.41 -12.17
CA TYR A 175 11.17 -5.04 -10.87
C TYR A 175 10.05 -6.04 -10.56
N TYR A 176 10.44 -7.18 -10.00
CA TYR A 176 9.51 -8.02 -9.26
C TYR A 176 9.40 -7.49 -7.83
N ARG A 177 8.19 -7.18 -7.38
CA ARG A 177 7.86 -6.64 -6.06
C ARG A 177 7.38 -7.77 -5.17
N ILE A 178 7.89 -7.83 -3.95
CA ILE A 178 7.54 -8.87 -2.98
C ILE A 178 7.15 -8.29 -1.63
N TRP A 179 6.30 -9.01 -0.90
CA TRP A 179 6.09 -8.77 0.51
C TRP A 179 7.26 -9.36 1.30
N ASN A 180 8.19 -8.50 1.70
CA ASN A 180 9.38 -8.91 2.44
C ASN A 180 9.12 -8.93 3.95
N SER A 181 9.28 -10.08 4.59
CA SER A 181 9.14 -10.24 6.05
C SER A 181 10.47 -10.45 6.77
N ASN A 182 11.60 -10.43 6.04
CA ASN A 182 12.91 -10.79 6.58
C ASN A 182 13.96 -9.69 6.31
N GLY A 183 14.85 -9.45 7.27
CA GLY A 183 15.93 -8.48 7.16
C GLY A 183 15.57 -7.11 7.71
N ILE A 184 16.16 -6.06 7.11
CA ILE A 184 16.07 -4.68 7.63
C ILE A 184 14.90 -3.94 6.98
N ASN A 185 14.73 -4.09 5.66
CA ASN A 185 13.69 -3.38 4.91
C ASN A 185 12.44 -4.24 4.72
N ASN A 186 11.68 -4.44 5.79
CA ASN A 186 10.44 -5.23 5.75
C ASN A 186 9.28 -4.44 5.12
N SER A 187 8.37 -5.14 4.47
CA SER A 187 7.09 -4.62 4.00
C SER A 187 6.15 -4.31 5.16
N ASN A 188 5.29 -3.33 4.97
CA ASN A 188 4.25 -2.94 5.93
C ASN A 188 3.02 -2.41 5.18
N TRP A 189 1.88 -2.35 5.86
CA TRP A 189 0.74 -1.57 5.40
C TRP A 189 0.87 -0.12 5.85
N LEU A 190 0.59 0.81 4.94
CA LEU A 190 0.56 2.23 5.20
C LEU A 190 -0.87 2.76 5.08
N ILE A 191 -1.19 3.79 5.84
CA ILE A 191 -2.37 4.63 5.62
C ILE A 191 -1.93 6.09 5.64
N HIS A 192 -2.37 6.90 4.68
CA HIS A 192 -1.89 8.29 4.52
C HIS A 192 -0.34 8.39 4.44
N SER A 193 0.30 7.41 3.80
CA SER A 193 1.77 7.29 3.72
C SER A 193 2.48 7.11 5.08
N ILE A 194 1.74 6.79 6.14
CA ILE A 194 2.26 6.52 7.48
C ILE A 194 2.14 5.01 7.76
N PRO A 195 3.21 4.34 8.23
CA PRO A 195 3.15 2.94 8.63
C PRO A 195 2.11 2.70 9.74
N ILE A 196 1.28 1.67 9.55
CA ILE A 196 0.31 1.24 10.57
C ILE A 196 1.05 0.36 11.57
N GLY A 197 1.02 0.73 12.86
CA GLY A 197 1.66 -0.02 13.93
C GLY A 197 1.16 -1.47 13.98
N GLY A 198 2.07 -2.44 13.87
CA GLY A 198 1.76 -3.87 13.93
C GLY A 198 1.22 -4.48 12.62
N ALA A 199 1.03 -3.72 11.55
CA ALA A 199 0.48 -4.21 10.28
C ALA A 199 1.51 -4.93 9.38
N THR A 200 2.35 -5.78 9.97
CA THR A 200 3.48 -6.46 9.31
C THR A 200 3.09 -7.75 8.55
N SER A 201 1.84 -8.19 8.70
CA SER A 201 1.32 -9.37 8.00
C SER A 201 0.91 -9.04 6.56
N ARG A 202 1.25 -9.95 5.63
CA ARG A 202 0.86 -9.86 4.20
C ARG A 202 -0.65 -9.70 4.03
N ASN A 203 -1.41 -10.48 4.81
CA ASN A 203 -2.85 -10.38 4.91
C ASN A 203 -3.19 -9.66 6.21
N TYR A 204 -3.92 -8.56 6.12
CA TYR A 204 -4.19 -7.68 7.24
C TYR A 204 -5.67 -7.27 7.29
N SER A 205 -6.17 -7.05 8.50
CA SER A 205 -7.53 -6.58 8.75
C SER A 205 -7.44 -5.23 9.45
N TYR A 206 -7.82 -4.16 8.75
CA TYR A 206 -7.77 -2.79 9.24
C TYR A 206 -9.13 -2.35 9.78
N THR A 207 -9.21 -1.84 11.00
CA THR A 207 -10.44 -1.25 11.56
C THR A 207 -10.56 0.21 11.14
N VAL A 208 -11.65 0.55 10.45
CA VAL A 208 -11.92 1.92 9.97
C VAL A 208 -12.13 2.89 11.14
N THR A 209 -11.46 4.03 11.08
CA THR A 209 -11.52 5.12 12.07
C THR A 209 -12.22 6.37 11.52
N ILE A 210 -12.52 7.34 12.39
CA ILE A 210 -13.34 8.53 12.07
C ILE A 210 -12.74 9.47 11.01
N ASN A 211 -11.46 9.32 10.64
CA ASN A 211 -10.80 10.19 9.67
C ASN A 211 -10.37 9.47 8.38
N ASP A 212 -10.86 8.25 8.14
CA ASP A 212 -10.38 7.43 7.02
C ASP A 212 -11.20 7.57 5.73
N ASN A 213 -12.07 8.59 5.62
CA ASN A 213 -12.81 8.78 4.39
C ASN A 213 -11.86 9.17 3.24
N SER A 214 -11.93 8.41 2.16
CA SER A 214 -11.00 8.43 1.04
C SER A 214 -9.54 8.07 1.39
N ALA A 215 -9.30 7.47 2.56
CA ALA A 215 -7.99 6.94 2.90
C ALA A 215 -7.62 5.76 1.98
N THR A 216 -6.33 5.61 1.72
CA THR A 216 -5.79 4.49 0.94
C THR A 216 -4.90 3.64 1.84
N LEU A 217 -5.23 2.36 1.96
CA LEU A 217 -4.37 1.32 2.52
C LEU A 217 -3.38 0.91 1.45
N VAL A 218 -2.09 1.15 1.68
CA VAL A 218 -1.03 0.92 0.71
C VAL A 218 -0.17 -0.26 1.15
N ALA A 219 -0.05 -1.27 0.29
CA ALA A 219 0.94 -2.35 0.44
C ALA A 219 2.33 -1.82 0.06
N ASP A 220 3.22 -1.68 1.05
CA ASP A 220 4.60 -1.26 0.84
C ASP A 220 5.49 -2.45 0.41
N LEU A 221 5.26 -2.92 -0.82
CA LEU A 221 6.02 -4.01 -1.42
C LEU A 221 7.45 -3.58 -1.78
N LYS A 222 8.41 -4.48 -1.60
CA LYS A 222 9.83 -4.19 -1.83
C LYS A 222 10.31 -4.78 -3.14
N LYS A 223 11.20 -4.06 -3.83
CA LYS A 223 11.85 -4.56 -5.05
C LYS A 223 12.75 -5.75 -4.73
N LEU A 224 12.68 -6.76 -5.59
CA LEU A 224 13.66 -7.82 -5.68
C LEU A 224 14.70 -7.45 -6.74
N CYS A 225 15.91 -7.14 -6.29
CA CYS A 225 16.99 -6.65 -7.13
C CYS A 225 17.93 -7.79 -7.54
N ASN A 226 18.04 -8.05 -8.84
CA ASN A 226 19.10 -8.86 -9.41
C ASN A 226 20.46 -8.16 -9.26
N VAL A 227 21.43 -8.84 -8.65
CA VAL A 227 22.79 -8.34 -8.42
C VAL A 227 23.78 -9.25 -9.14
N THR A 228 24.69 -8.64 -9.90
CA THR A 228 25.77 -9.35 -10.60
C THR A 228 27.10 -8.97 -9.98
N PHE A 229 27.98 -9.96 -9.80
CA PHE A 229 29.35 -9.77 -9.33
C PHE A 229 30.33 -10.14 -10.43
N GLN A 230 31.35 -9.31 -10.64
CA GLN A 230 32.40 -9.57 -11.63
C GLN A 230 33.77 -9.05 -11.18
N ASN A 231 34.82 -9.74 -11.60
CA ASN A 231 36.19 -9.25 -11.57
C ASN A 231 36.49 -8.56 -12.91
N ASN A 232 37.22 -7.45 -12.84
CA ASN A 232 37.70 -6.71 -13.99
C ASN A 232 39.23 -6.66 -13.96
N PHE A 233 39.86 -7.39 -14.88
CA PHE A 233 41.30 -7.42 -15.09
C PHE A 233 41.68 -6.48 -16.24
N VAL A 234 42.44 -5.43 -15.94
CA VAL A 234 42.91 -4.47 -16.96
C VAL A 234 43.57 -5.22 -18.13
N SER A 235 43.11 -4.94 -19.35
CA SER A 235 43.62 -5.52 -20.61
C SER A 235 43.37 -7.02 -20.84
N VAL A 236 42.73 -7.74 -19.91
CA VAL A 236 42.40 -9.17 -20.06
C VAL A 236 40.89 -9.43 -20.05
N GLY A 237 40.10 -8.57 -19.39
CA GLY A 237 38.64 -8.68 -19.33
C GLY A 237 38.15 -9.30 -18.02
N ASN A 238 37.06 -10.06 -18.09
CA ASN A 238 36.37 -10.61 -16.92
C ASN A 238 36.67 -12.10 -16.73
N GLY A 239 36.88 -12.54 -15.49
CA GLY A 239 37.15 -13.95 -15.19
C GLY A 239 37.43 -14.24 -13.71
N GLY A 240 38.11 -15.35 -13.43
CA GLY A 240 38.51 -15.73 -12.06
C GLY A 240 37.32 -16.12 -11.18
N THR A 241 37.50 -16.00 -9.87
CA THR A 241 36.51 -16.37 -8.87
C THR A 241 36.15 -15.19 -7.96
N ILE A 242 34.99 -15.24 -7.32
CA ILE A 242 34.55 -14.25 -6.34
C ILE A 242 33.72 -14.97 -5.27
N LYS A 243 33.91 -14.63 -3.99
CA LYS A 243 33.05 -15.16 -2.93
C LYS A 243 31.88 -14.23 -2.71
N VAL A 244 30.67 -14.77 -2.64
CA VAL A 244 29.45 -14.04 -2.31
C VAL A 244 28.74 -14.81 -1.21
N ASN A 245 28.48 -14.16 -0.07
CA ASN A 245 27.98 -14.80 1.16
C ASN A 245 28.75 -16.10 1.48
N GLU A 246 30.08 -16.00 1.56
CA GLU A 246 31.01 -17.09 1.90
C GLU A 246 31.15 -18.22 0.86
N THR A 247 30.31 -18.26 -0.18
CA THR A 247 30.39 -19.25 -1.27
C THR A 247 31.18 -18.71 -2.46
N GLN A 248 32.12 -19.49 -2.99
CA GLN A 248 32.92 -19.11 -4.16
C GLN A 248 32.20 -19.42 -5.47
N TYR A 249 32.23 -18.46 -6.40
CA TYR A 249 31.64 -18.56 -7.73
C TYR A 249 32.64 -18.14 -8.81
N ASN A 250 32.43 -18.59 -10.04
CA ASN A 250 33.13 -18.06 -11.20
C ASN A 250 32.58 -16.67 -11.54
N SER A 251 33.46 -15.75 -11.94
CA SER A 251 33.09 -14.40 -12.36
C SER A 251 33.03 -14.31 -13.90
N PRO A 252 32.01 -13.64 -14.48
CA PRO A 252 30.89 -12.99 -13.79
C PRO A 252 29.83 -14.00 -13.29
N THR A 253 29.10 -13.64 -12.24
CA THR A 253 27.95 -14.41 -11.72
C THR A 253 26.77 -13.50 -11.38
N SER A 254 25.55 -13.89 -11.75
CA SER A 254 24.34 -13.04 -11.71
C SER A 254 23.12 -13.69 -11.04
N GLN A 255 23.33 -14.71 -10.20
CA GLN A 255 22.26 -15.51 -9.61
C GLN A 255 21.69 -14.94 -8.29
N PHE A 256 22.08 -13.73 -7.90
CA PHE A 256 21.73 -13.17 -6.59
C PHE A 256 20.53 -12.24 -6.71
N GLN A 257 19.46 -12.60 -5.99
CA GLN A 257 18.31 -11.74 -5.80
C GLN A 257 18.31 -11.21 -4.37
N VAL A 258 18.38 -9.89 -4.24
CA VAL A 258 18.46 -9.20 -2.95
C VAL A 258 17.31 -8.21 -2.86
N VAL A 259 16.57 -8.24 -1.75
CA VAL A 259 15.51 -7.25 -1.52
C VAL A 259 16.13 -5.86 -1.36
N GLU A 260 15.53 -4.82 -1.94
CA GLU A 260 16.03 -3.45 -1.79
C GLU A 260 16.19 -3.06 -0.31
N GLY A 261 17.22 -2.29 0.02
CA GLY A 261 17.63 -1.94 1.39
C GLY A 261 18.34 -3.06 2.16
N ASN A 262 18.27 -4.33 1.73
CA ASN A 262 19.01 -5.41 2.38
C ASN A 262 20.48 -5.46 1.91
N ALA A 263 21.29 -6.13 2.72
CA ALA A 263 22.73 -6.26 2.52
C ALA A 263 23.12 -7.59 1.85
N ILE A 264 24.20 -7.57 1.08
CA ILE A 264 24.88 -8.75 0.54
C ILE A 264 26.40 -8.58 0.67
N THR A 265 27.11 -9.62 1.10
CA THR A 265 28.56 -9.55 1.29
C THR A 265 29.28 -10.25 0.16
N ALA A 266 30.33 -9.62 -0.36
CA ALA A 266 31.24 -10.23 -1.31
C ALA A 266 32.71 -10.04 -0.90
N GLU A 267 33.53 -11.00 -1.26
CA GLU A 267 34.97 -11.01 -1.01
C GLU A 267 35.70 -11.30 -2.32
N ALA A 268 36.56 -10.36 -2.71
CA ALA A 268 37.46 -10.48 -3.83
C ALA A 268 38.70 -11.29 -3.42
N GLN A 269 39.22 -12.12 -4.31
CA GLN A 269 40.51 -12.76 -4.08
C GLN A 269 41.62 -11.71 -4.20
N TYR A 270 42.58 -11.71 -3.27
CA TYR A 270 43.62 -10.68 -3.24
C TYR A 270 44.52 -10.69 -4.49
N TYR A 271 44.82 -11.88 -5.00
CA TYR A 271 45.83 -12.09 -6.04
C TYR A 271 45.39 -13.15 -7.06
N TYR A 272 45.66 -12.87 -8.34
CA TYR A 272 45.57 -13.83 -9.45
C TYR A 272 46.85 -13.82 -10.27
N TYR A 273 47.20 -14.96 -10.84
CA TYR A 273 48.19 -15.08 -11.91
C TYR A 273 47.48 -15.52 -13.18
N ILE A 274 47.53 -14.69 -14.24
CA ILE A 274 46.88 -14.96 -15.51
C ILE A 274 47.84 -14.61 -16.64
N ASN A 275 48.24 -15.62 -17.42
CA ASN A 275 49.07 -15.47 -18.62
C ASN A 275 50.29 -14.55 -18.39
N GLY A 276 51.17 -14.85 -17.44
CA GLY A 276 52.40 -14.06 -17.23
C GLY A 276 52.19 -12.69 -16.55
N ILE A 277 50.99 -12.39 -16.05
CA ILE A 277 50.68 -11.15 -15.33
C ILE A 277 50.11 -11.48 -13.94
N ASP A 278 50.69 -10.83 -12.93
CA ASP A 278 50.21 -10.79 -11.55
C ASP A 278 49.16 -9.70 -11.41
N TYR A 279 47.94 -10.08 -11.05
CA TYR A 279 46.83 -9.17 -10.80
C TYR A 279 46.58 -9.07 -9.30
N VAL A 280 46.64 -7.86 -8.76
CA VAL A 280 46.32 -7.58 -7.36
C VAL A 280 45.02 -6.78 -7.29
N PHE A 281 44.14 -7.16 -6.38
CA PHE A 281 42.92 -6.42 -6.10
C PHE A 281 43.26 -4.99 -5.68
N THR A 282 42.54 -4.03 -6.25
CA THR A 282 42.74 -2.60 -5.96
C THR A 282 41.55 -2.05 -5.20
N ASN A 283 40.37 -2.11 -5.80
CA ASN A 283 39.15 -1.59 -5.20
C ASN A 283 37.90 -2.19 -5.85
N TRP A 284 36.79 -2.15 -5.11
CA TRP A 284 35.45 -2.30 -5.68
C TRP A 284 35.07 -1.07 -6.53
N ASN A 285 34.06 -1.18 -7.41
CA ASN A 285 33.61 -0.06 -8.26
C ASN A 285 33.13 1.18 -7.50
N ASP A 286 32.81 1.07 -6.21
CA ASP A 286 32.50 2.21 -5.35
C ASP A 286 33.74 2.83 -4.66
N GLY A 287 34.94 2.38 -5.01
CA GLY A 287 36.21 2.89 -4.49
C GLY A 287 36.73 2.19 -3.23
N SER A 288 35.99 1.28 -2.62
CA SER A 288 36.46 0.57 -1.43
C SER A 288 37.64 -0.36 -1.70
N THR A 289 38.70 -0.24 -0.91
CA THR A 289 39.90 -1.08 -0.97
C THR A 289 39.87 -2.30 -0.04
N SER A 290 38.78 -2.49 0.72
CA SER A 290 38.59 -3.70 1.53
C SER A 290 38.30 -4.91 0.64
N LEU A 291 39.03 -6.02 0.85
CA LEU A 291 38.85 -7.26 0.10
C LEU A 291 37.45 -7.86 0.31
N SER A 292 36.97 -7.85 1.56
CA SER A 292 35.62 -8.25 1.92
C SER A 292 34.77 -7.02 2.19
N LYS A 293 33.59 -6.95 1.58
CA LYS A 293 32.69 -5.81 1.68
C LYS A 293 31.23 -6.25 1.67
N THR A 294 30.46 -5.62 2.54
CA THR A 294 29.00 -5.70 2.56
C THR A 294 28.41 -4.51 1.81
N PHE A 295 27.51 -4.80 0.86
CA PHE A 295 26.84 -3.84 -0.01
C PHE A 295 25.37 -3.75 0.36
N THR A 296 24.85 -2.54 0.50
CA THR A 296 23.39 -2.30 0.59
C THR A 296 22.84 -2.14 -0.83
N ILE A 297 21.86 -2.97 -1.19
CA ILE A 297 21.32 -3.04 -2.54
C ILE A 297 20.03 -2.23 -2.61
N ASN A 298 19.94 -1.23 -3.50
CA ASN A 298 18.73 -0.41 -3.66
C ASN A 298 18.09 -0.51 -5.06
N ALA A 299 18.77 -1.19 -5.99
CA ALA A 299 18.36 -1.36 -7.38
C ALA A 299 19.08 -2.57 -7.98
N HIS A 300 18.70 -2.98 -9.19
CA HIS A 300 19.54 -3.85 -9.99
C HIS A 300 20.96 -3.26 -10.08
N ASN A 301 21.98 -4.07 -9.78
CA ASN A 301 23.33 -3.55 -9.67
C ASN A 301 24.38 -4.55 -10.17
N GLN A 302 25.48 -4.01 -10.69
CA GLN A 302 26.67 -4.74 -11.05
C GLN A 302 27.81 -4.29 -10.11
N ILE A 303 28.29 -5.21 -9.29
CA ILE A 303 29.38 -5.01 -8.34
C ILE A 303 30.67 -5.54 -8.99
N ILE A 304 31.69 -4.69 -9.05
CA ILE A 304 32.92 -4.97 -9.81
C ILE A 304 34.12 -4.91 -8.88
N ALA A 305 34.89 -5.99 -8.78
CA ALA A 305 36.21 -6.00 -8.17
C ALA A 305 37.26 -5.65 -9.24
N ASN A 306 37.98 -4.54 -9.05
CA ASN A 306 38.99 -4.09 -10.01
C ASN A 306 40.38 -4.59 -9.62
N TYR A 307 41.11 -5.06 -10.63
CA TYR A 307 42.45 -5.58 -10.47
C TYR A 307 43.46 -4.78 -11.30
N ARG A 308 44.65 -4.57 -10.74
CA ARG A 308 45.78 -4.01 -11.47
C ARG A 308 46.77 -5.11 -11.78
N GLY A 309 47.09 -5.26 -13.06
CA GLY A 309 48.08 -6.20 -13.56
C GLY A 309 49.50 -5.63 -13.53
N LYS A 310 50.46 -6.46 -13.18
CA LYS A 310 51.90 -6.23 -13.36
C LYS A 310 52.51 -7.48 -14.00
N PRO A 311 53.30 -7.37 -15.07
CA PRO A 311 54.05 -8.51 -15.59
C PRO A 311 54.90 -9.13 -14.48
N THR A 312 54.94 -10.47 -14.45
CA THR A 312 55.76 -11.20 -13.49
C THR A 312 56.92 -11.89 -14.19
N ASN A 313 58.04 -11.97 -13.50
CA ASN A 313 59.22 -12.72 -13.93
C ASN A 313 59.22 -14.15 -13.37
N ASN A 314 58.09 -14.60 -12.82
CA ASN A 314 57.97 -15.94 -12.25
C ASN A 314 58.05 -16.98 -13.40
N GLY A 315 59.18 -17.69 -13.48
CA GLY A 315 59.52 -18.59 -14.59
C GLY A 315 60.62 -18.06 -15.53
N GLU A 316 61.13 -16.85 -15.32
CA GLU A 316 62.32 -16.33 -16.01
C GLU A 316 63.59 -16.91 -15.36
N ASN A 317 64.19 -17.88 -16.02
CA ASN A 317 65.47 -18.46 -15.64
C ASN A 317 66.62 -17.53 -16.03
N ILE A 318 66.87 -16.51 -15.21
CA ILE A 318 68.04 -15.65 -15.37
C ILE A 318 69.28 -16.45 -14.96
N HIS A 319 70.05 -16.91 -15.94
CA HIS A 319 71.34 -17.55 -15.71
C HIS A 319 72.48 -16.62 -16.12
N PHE A 320 73.54 -16.57 -15.31
CA PHE A 320 74.79 -15.90 -15.65
C PHE A 320 75.82 -16.93 -16.10
N GLY A 321 76.65 -16.57 -17.08
CA GLY A 321 77.81 -17.39 -17.45
C GLY A 321 78.74 -17.61 -16.25
N SER A 322 79.35 -18.80 -16.17
CA SER A 322 80.17 -19.23 -15.02
C SER A 322 81.64 -18.78 -15.06
N GLN A 323 82.08 -18.11 -16.12
CA GLN A 323 83.47 -17.72 -16.33
C GLN A 323 83.70 -16.23 -16.06
N VAL A 324 84.68 -15.93 -15.20
CA VAL A 324 85.14 -14.57 -14.93
C VAL A 324 85.73 -13.97 -16.22
N GLY A 325 85.22 -12.82 -16.65
CA GLY A 325 85.64 -12.13 -17.88
C GLY A 325 84.82 -12.47 -19.13
N ALA A 326 83.88 -13.41 -19.06
CA ALA A 326 82.94 -13.67 -20.15
C ALA A 326 81.85 -12.58 -20.22
N PRO A 327 81.26 -12.31 -21.40
CA PRO A 327 80.07 -11.48 -21.52
C PRO A 327 78.93 -11.97 -20.62
N ILE A 328 78.16 -11.03 -20.07
CA ILE A 328 76.90 -11.35 -19.39
C ILE A 328 75.87 -11.68 -20.46
N GLU A 329 75.54 -12.95 -20.59
CA GLU A 329 74.41 -13.42 -21.40
C GLU A 329 73.18 -13.57 -20.52
N ILE A 330 72.05 -13.03 -20.98
CA ILE A 330 70.76 -13.17 -20.31
C ILE A 330 69.86 -13.92 -21.28
N TYR A 331 69.37 -15.07 -20.84
CA TYR A 331 68.36 -15.84 -21.54
C TYR A 331 67.02 -15.61 -20.85
N TRP A 332 65.97 -15.34 -21.61
CA TRP A 332 64.60 -15.36 -21.11
C TRP A 332 63.68 -15.93 -22.18
N ASN A 333 62.55 -16.46 -21.73
CA ASN A 333 61.42 -16.76 -22.61
C ASN A 333 60.54 -15.52 -22.67
N ASP A 334 60.07 -15.16 -23.87
CA ASP A 334 59.11 -14.07 -24.01
C ASP A 334 57.89 -14.31 -23.12
N ASN A 335 57.33 -13.22 -22.59
CA ASN A 335 56.18 -13.28 -21.71
C ASN A 335 55.01 -13.83 -22.56
N PRO A 336 54.27 -14.83 -22.05
CA PRO A 336 53.20 -15.43 -22.81
C PRO A 336 52.07 -14.44 -23.13
N ASN A 337 52.03 -13.28 -22.48
CA ASN A 337 51.10 -12.19 -22.76
C ASN A 337 51.60 -11.29 -23.90
N SER A 338 50.86 -11.26 -25.01
CA SER A 338 51.15 -10.36 -26.14
C SER A 338 51.01 -8.86 -25.81
N ASN A 339 50.39 -8.49 -24.68
CA ASN A 339 50.30 -7.09 -24.25
C ASN A 339 51.60 -6.59 -23.57
N VAL A 340 52.57 -7.47 -23.30
CA VAL A 340 53.91 -7.04 -22.87
C VAL A 340 54.69 -6.64 -24.13
N THR A 341 54.74 -5.34 -24.41
CA THR A 341 55.27 -4.79 -25.67
C THR A 341 56.75 -4.40 -25.61
N GLN A 342 57.35 -4.33 -24.42
CA GLN A 342 58.76 -4.00 -24.24
C GLN A 342 59.34 -4.60 -22.96
N TYR A 343 60.63 -4.91 -23.01
CA TYR A 343 61.45 -5.26 -21.87
C TYR A 343 62.51 -4.20 -21.66
N GLN A 344 62.79 -3.86 -20.41
CA GLN A 344 63.87 -2.96 -20.06
C GLN A 344 64.79 -3.65 -19.07
N ILE A 345 66.07 -3.74 -19.43
CA ILE A 345 67.10 -4.36 -18.60
C ILE A 345 67.96 -3.27 -18.01
N TRP A 346 68.10 -3.28 -16.69
CA TRP A 346 68.90 -2.32 -15.95
C TRP A 346 70.05 -3.07 -15.28
N ARG A 347 71.29 -2.65 -15.52
CA ARG A 347 72.46 -3.15 -14.79
C ARG A 347 72.85 -2.14 -13.72
N LYS A 348 73.01 -2.59 -12.47
CA LYS A 348 73.59 -1.76 -11.41
C LYS A 348 75.12 -1.84 -11.50
N VAL A 349 75.78 -0.74 -11.84
CA VAL A 349 77.25 -0.67 -11.87
C VAL A 349 77.73 -0.06 -10.55
N LYS A 350 78.54 -0.78 -9.77
CA LYS A 350 79.27 -0.18 -8.65
C LYS A 350 80.47 0.60 -9.19
N HIS A 351 80.52 1.90 -8.92
CA HIS A 351 81.75 2.67 -9.09
C HIS A 351 82.54 2.63 -7.77
N ASN A 352 83.74 2.05 -7.80
CA ASN A 352 84.75 2.14 -6.74
C ASN A 352 84.30 1.72 -5.33
N GLY A 353 83.55 0.62 -5.20
CA GLY A 353 83.29 -0.02 -3.91
C GLY A 353 82.23 0.65 -3.01
N VAL A 354 81.69 1.81 -3.38
CA VAL A 354 80.59 2.46 -2.64
C VAL A 354 79.24 2.09 -3.27
N MET A 355 78.27 1.69 -2.45
CA MET A 355 76.91 1.42 -2.92
C MET A 355 76.19 2.74 -3.18
N GLY A 356 75.97 3.08 -4.44
CA GLY A 356 74.98 4.10 -4.85
C GLY A 356 73.57 3.57 -4.81
#